data_AF-A0A1B7X4Y4-F1
#
_entry.id   AF-A0A1B7X4Y4-F1
#
_cell.length_a   1.000
_cell.length_b   1.000
_cell.length_c   1.000
_cell.angle_alpha   90.00
_cell.angle_beta   90.00
_cell.angle_gamma   90.00
#
_symmetry.space_group_name_H-M   'P 1'
#
loop_
_entity.id
_entity.type
_entity.pdbx_description
1 polymer ?
#
loop_
_entity_poly.entity_id
_entity_poly.type
_entity_poly.pdbx_seq_one_letter_code
_entity_poly.pdbx_strand_id
1 'polypeptide(L)'
;MNGTNPPTNESLTTSESGEHSHHHNYTEDTHNQVDSVHVHPHVHSEESLRRIINRLSRIEGHVRGIKTMVQQNTPCPDVLLQIAAVRGALDKVARIVLDEHLTECIGRAAQEGNIESEIAQLKAALDRFLP
;
A
#
# COMPACT_ATOMS: atom_id res chain seq x y z
N MET A 1 -45.36 5.72 -31.14
CA MET A 1 -45.49 4.75 -32.24
C MET A 1 -44.73 5.30 -33.44
N ASN A 2 -43.65 4.63 -33.86
CA ASN A 2 -42.90 4.73 -35.13
C ASN A 2 -41.74 3.71 -35.02
N GLY A 3 -41.28 3.03 -36.08
CA GLY A 3 -41.80 3.05 -37.44
C GLY A 3 -40.91 2.35 -38.48
N THR A 4 -40.76 1.01 -38.39
CA THR A 4 -40.35 0.10 -39.50
C THR A 4 -38.86 0.09 -39.94
N ASN A 5 -38.38 -1.09 -40.38
CA ASN A 5 -37.01 -1.43 -40.83
C ASN A 5 -36.98 -1.81 -42.34
N PRO A 6 -35.89 -2.38 -42.91
CA PRO A 6 -34.48 -1.96 -42.94
C PRO A 6 -34.10 -1.42 -44.36
N PRO A 7 -33.61 -2.15 -45.42
CA PRO A 7 -32.91 -3.46 -45.59
C PRO A 7 -31.54 -3.43 -46.36
N THR A 8 -30.80 -4.55 -46.34
CA THR A 8 -29.77 -5.03 -47.34
C THR A 8 -28.49 -4.20 -47.62
N ASN A 9 -27.33 -4.76 -48.01
CA ASN A 9 -26.70 -6.10 -47.91
C ASN A 9 -25.19 -6.00 -48.33
N GLU A 10 -24.48 -7.13 -48.36
CA GLU A 10 -23.15 -7.40 -48.96
C GLU A 10 -21.95 -6.97 -48.07
N SER A 11 -21.21 -7.83 -47.35
CA SER A 11 -20.73 -9.23 -47.51
C SER A 11 -19.32 -9.33 -48.11
N LEU A 12 -18.35 -9.79 -47.31
CA LEU A 12 -17.38 -10.82 -47.73
C LEU A 12 -16.70 -11.48 -46.50
N THR A 13 -16.78 -12.82 -46.47
CA THR A 13 -15.79 -13.86 -46.06
C THR A 13 -14.48 -13.44 -45.34
N THR A 14 -13.88 -14.20 -44.40
CA THR A 14 -13.85 -15.68 -44.21
C THR A 14 -13.73 -16.11 -42.74
N SER A 15 -14.15 -17.36 -42.45
CA SER A 15 -13.56 -18.37 -41.54
C SER A 15 -12.66 -17.94 -40.35
N GLU A 16 -12.99 -18.42 -39.14
CA GLU A 16 -12.44 -19.69 -38.61
C GLU A 16 -13.28 -20.24 -37.44
N SER A 17 -13.14 -21.54 -37.14
CA SER A 17 -13.95 -22.26 -36.14
C SER A 17 -13.17 -22.51 -34.86
N GLY A 18 -13.80 -22.31 -33.70
CA GLY A 18 -13.14 -22.45 -32.39
C GLY A 18 -14.11 -22.77 -31.25
N GLU A 19 -14.71 -23.96 -31.27
CA GLU A 19 -15.44 -24.49 -30.12
C GLU A 19 -14.45 -24.83 -28.99
N HIS A 20 -14.68 -24.34 -27.77
CA HIS A 20 -14.00 -24.88 -26.58
C HIS A 20 -14.99 -25.11 -25.45
N SER A 21 -15.11 -26.39 -25.07
CA SER A 21 -16.06 -26.89 -24.09
C SER A 21 -15.64 -26.59 -22.65
N HIS A 22 -16.63 -26.48 -21.75
CA HIS A 22 -16.38 -26.46 -20.31
C HIS A 22 -15.84 -27.82 -19.83
N HIS A 23 -14.74 -27.81 -19.08
CA HIS A 23 -14.30 -28.97 -18.32
C HIS A 23 -13.92 -28.57 -16.89
N HIS A 24 -14.83 -28.85 -15.95
CA HIS A 24 -14.57 -28.78 -14.52
C HIS A 24 -13.89 -30.07 -14.09
N ASN A 25 -12.57 -30.07 -13.96
CA ASN A 25 -11.87 -31.11 -13.21
C ASN A 25 -11.65 -30.61 -11.78
N TYR A 26 -12.41 -31.17 -10.83
CA TYR A 26 -12.09 -31.08 -9.42
C TYR A 26 -10.97 -32.06 -9.10
N THR A 27 -9.88 -31.55 -8.52
CA THR A 27 -8.91 -32.35 -7.76
C THR A 27 -8.65 -31.64 -6.45
N GLU A 28 -9.36 -32.04 -5.40
CA GLU A 28 -8.99 -31.68 -4.03
C GLU A 28 -7.70 -32.42 -3.67
N ASP A 29 -6.59 -31.69 -3.61
CA ASP A 29 -5.35 -32.19 -3.02
C ASP A 29 -4.86 -31.17 -1.99
N THR A 30 -4.93 -31.54 -0.72
CA THR A 30 -4.64 -30.62 0.39
C THR A 30 -3.18 -30.22 0.41
N HIS A 31 -2.90 -28.92 0.27
CA HIS A 31 -1.59 -28.35 0.59
C HIS A 31 -1.73 -27.37 1.77
N ASN A 32 -0.89 -27.58 2.76
CA ASN A 32 -0.92 -26.88 4.05
C ASN A 32 -0.53 -25.41 3.88
N GLN A 33 -1.53 -24.55 3.69
CA GLN A 33 -1.33 -23.14 3.35
C GLN A 33 -0.93 -22.33 4.59
N VAL A 34 0.38 -22.28 4.85
CA VAL A 34 0.97 -21.29 5.77
C VAL A 34 0.61 -19.89 5.27
N ASP A 35 0.15 -19.01 6.17
CA ASP A 35 -0.42 -17.71 5.84
C ASP A 35 0.49 -16.84 4.95
N SER A 36 0.18 -16.80 3.65
CA SER A 36 0.69 -15.78 2.74
C SER A 36 0.07 -14.43 3.09
N VAL A 37 0.64 -13.76 4.10
CA VAL A 37 0.34 -12.36 4.42
C VAL A 37 0.56 -11.53 3.15
N HIS A 38 -0.53 -11.12 2.52
CA HIS A 38 -0.47 -10.52 1.19
C HIS A 38 -0.01 -9.07 1.31
N VAL A 39 1.30 -8.85 1.33
CA VAL A 39 1.91 -7.51 1.45
C VAL A 39 1.64 -6.74 0.16
N HIS A 40 0.53 -6.01 0.13
CA HIS A 40 0.17 -5.14 -1.00
C HIS A 40 1.05 -3.89 -1.05
N PRO A 41 1.41 -3.38 -2.25
CA PRO A 41 2.12 -2.11 -2.36
C PRO A 41 1.25 -0.94 -1.89
N HIS A 42 1.76 -0.10 -0.99
CA HIS A 42 1.07 1.13 -0.58
C HIS A 42 1.04 2.17 -1.70
N VAL A 43 -0.11 2.80 -1.91
CA VAL A 43 -0.36 3.74 -3.02
C VAL A 43 -0.60 5.13 -2.46
N HIS A 44 0.43 5.69 -1.83
CA HIS A 44 0.45 7.09 -1.42
C HIS A 44 0.09 8.00 -2.61
N SER A 45 -0.87 8.91 -2.40
CA SER A 45 -1.15 9.96 -3.40
C SER A 45 0.11 10.78 -3.67
N GLU A 46 0.25 11.34 -4.88
CA GLU A 46 1.45 12.10 -5.27
C GLU A 46 1.76 13.22 -4.25
N GLU A 47 0.70 13.90 -3.77
CA GLU A 47 0.83 14.92 -2.74
C GLU A 47 1.37 14.33 -1.43
N SER A 48 0.90 13.17 -0.97
CA SER A 48 1.40 12.58 0.27
C SER A 48 2.80 11.99 0.15
N LEU A 49 3.10 11.29 -0.95
CA LEU A 49 4.45 10.84 -1.28
C LEU A 49 5.43 12.02 -1.20
N ARG A 50 5.06 13.16 -1.80
CA ARG A 50 5.82 14.42 -1.73
C ARG A 50 5.91 14.96 -0.29
N ARG A 51 4.85 14.92 0.51
CA ARG A 51 4.88 15.34 1.94
C ARG A 51 5.79 14.45 2.79
N ILE A 52 5.75 13.14 2.60
CA ILE A 52 6.55 12.12 3.32
C ILE A 52 8.04 12.30 2.97
N ILE A 53 8.39 12.32 1.69
CA ILE A 53 9.77 12.54 1.22
C ILE A 53 10.33 13.85 1.79
N ASN A 54 9.60 14.96 1.69
CA ASN A 54 10.05 16.25 2.24
C ASN A 54 10.25 16.23 3.78
N ARG A 55 9.57 15.36 4.53
CA ARG A 55 9.82 15.18 5.96
C ARG A 55 11.08 14.34 6.21
N LEU A 56 11.24 13.24 5.47
CA LEU A 56 12.42 12.37 5.55
C LEU A 56 13.72 13.11 5.21
N SER A 57 13.74 13.94 4.16
CA SER A 57 14.94 14.74 3.81
C SER A 57 15.34 15.76 4.90
N ARG A 58 14.38 16.30 5.66
CA ARG A 58 14.69 17.16 6.82
C ARG A 58 15.27 16.34 8.00
N ILE A 59 14.71 15.16 8.24
CA ILE A 59 15.20 14.23 9.27
C ILE A 59 16.63 13.78 8.95
N GLU A 60 16.94 13.48 7.68
CA GLU A 60 18.29 13.16 7.22
C GLU A 60 19.26 14.33 7.49
N GLY A 61 18.83 15.57 7.21
CA GLY A 61 19.58 16.78 7.56
C GLY A 61 19.84 16.93 9.06
N HIS A 62 18.86 16.64 9.92
CA HIS A 62 19.03 16.66 11.38
C HIS A 62 20.01 15.57 11.85
N VAL A 63 19.90 14.33 11.34
CA VAL A 63 20.84 13.23 11.65
C VAL A 63 22.27 13.59 11.21
N ARG A 64 22.42 14.24 10.05
CA ARG A 64 23.71 14.78 9.58
C ARG A 64 24.25 15.86 10.53
N GLY A 65 23.38 16.72 11.08
CA GLY A 65 23.73 17.71 12.11
C GLY A 65 24.20 17.05 13.42
N ILE A 66 23.49 16.05 13.93
CA ILE A 66 23.85 15.28 15.13
C ILE A 66 25.24 14.64 14.97
N LYS A 67 25.54 14.06 13.80
CA LYS A 67 26.87 13.53 13.49
C LYS A 67 27.96 14.61 13.63
N THR A 68 27.73 15.81 13.10
CA THR A 68 28.67 16.94 13.24
C THR A 68 28.86 17.36 14.70
N MET A 69 27.78 17.42 15.50
CA MET A 69 27.86 17.76 16.93
C MET A 69 28.74 16.76 17.71
N VAL A 70 28.57 15.45 17.45
CA VAL A 70 29.41 14.41 18.05
C VAL A 70 30.88 14.56 17.61
N GLN A 71 31.14 14.83 16.33
CA GLN A 71 32.50 15.08 15.83
C GLN A 71 33.14 16.35 16.42
N GLN A 72 32.34 17.32 16.88
CA GLN A 72 32.77 18.56 17.51
C GLN A 72 32.86 18.48 19.04
N ASN A 73 32.59 17.31 19.65
CA ASN A 73 32.49 17.13 21.11
C ASN A 73 31.48 18.08 21.78
N THR A 74 30.37 18.38 21.10
CA THR A 74 29.25 19.15 21.67
C THR A 74 28.70 18.45 22.94
N PRO A 75 28.28 19.19 23.99
CA PRO A 75 27.81 18.57 25.23
C PRO A 75 26.68 17.56 25.03
N CYS A 76 26.76 16.44 25.76
CA CYS A 76 25.82 15.33 25.65
C CYS A 76 24.34 15.74 25.80
N PRO A 77 23.93 16.68 26.68
CA PRO A 77 22.54 17.13 26.77
C PRO A 77 22.00 17.72 25.46
N ASP A 78 22.81 18.49 24.74
CA ASP A 78 22.41 19.13 23.47
C ASP A 78 22.28 18.08 22.35
N VAL A 79 23.20 17.11 22.31
CA VAL A 79 23.14 15.97 21.39
C VAL A 79 21.88 15.12 21.64
N LEU A 80 21.57 14.84 22.91
CA LEU A 80 20.36 14.10 23.31
C LEU A 80 19.08 14.87 22.97
N LEU A 81 19.06 16.20 23.12
CA LEU A 81 17.94 17.05 22.71
C LEU A 81 17.67 16.97 21.20
N GLN A 82 18.72 16.97 20.37
CA GLN A 82 18.56 16.81 18.91
C GLN A 82 18.13 15.39 18.52
N ILE A 83 18.62 14.35 19.22
CA ILE A 83 18.14 12.97 19.03
C ILE A 83 16.64 12.86 19.37
N ALA A 84 16.19 13.49 20.46
CA ALA A 84 14.78 13.53 20.82
C ALA A 84 13.92 14.28 19.77
N ALA A 85 14.44 15.38 19.20
CA ALA A 85 13.80 16.11 18.11
C ALA A 85 13.70 15.28 16.82
N VAL A 86 14.72 14.46 16.50
CA VAL A 86 14.69 13.50 15.38
C VAL A 86 13.65 12.41 15.62
N ARG A 87 13.59 11.82 16.82
CA ARG A 87 12.56 10.83 17.18
C ARG A 87 11.16 11.42 17.00
N GLY A 88 10.87 12.56 17.62
CA GLY A 88 9.59 13.25 17.50
C GLY A 88 9.27 13.81 16.10
N ALA A 89 10.19 13.71 15.14
CA ALA A 89 9.95 13.95 13.72
C ALA A 89 9.67 12.64 12.95
N LEU A 90 10.38 11.55 13.28
CA LEU A 90 10.11 10.20 12.78
C LEU A 90 8.72 9.71 13.19
N ASP A 91 8.35 9.87 14.47
CA ASP A 91 7.02 9.52 15.00
C ASP A 91 5.88 10.17 14.17
N LYS A 92 6.10 11.41 13.71
CA LYS A 92 5.15 12.17 12.87
C LYS A 92 5.13 11.73 11.40
N VAL A 93 6.21 11.14 10.88
CA VAL A 93 6.20 10.53 9.54
C VAL A 93 5.53 9.17 9.60
N ALA A 94 5.91 8.35 10.58
CA ALA A 94 5.33 7.04 10.81
C ALA A 94 3.81 7.13 10.98
N ARG A 95 3.33 8.11 11.77
CA ARG A 95 1.88 8.36 11.93
C ARG A 95 1.15 8.64 10.62
N ILE A 96 1.73 9.40 9.70
CA ILE A 96 1.11 9.70 8.39
C ILE A 96 0.99 8.42 7.56
N VAL A 97 2.04 7.59 7.54
CA VAL A 97 2.02 6.29 6.83
C VAL A 97 0.97 5.35 7.43
N LEU A 98 0.82 5.33 8.75
CA LEU A 98 -0.17 4.51 9.45
C LEU A 98 -1.62 4.98 9.19
N ASP A 99 -1.88 6.30 9.24
CA ASP A 99 -3.21 6.86 8.94
C ASP A 99 -3.64 6.59 7.48
N GLU A 100 -2.68 6.54 6.55
CA GLU A 100 -2.92 6.19 5.14
C GLU A 100 -3.14 4.68 4.94
N HIS A 101 -2.33 3.82 5.57
CA HIS A 101 -2.55 2.36 5.61
C HIS A 101 -3.94 2.01 6.16
N LEU A 102 -4.33 2.64 7.29
CA LEU A 102 -5.67 2.52 7.88
C LEU A 102 -6.78 2.86 6.88
N THR A 103 -6.63 3.96 6.14
CA THR A 103 -7.61 4.44 5.17
C THR A 103 -7.74 3.49 3.98
N GLU A 104 -6.63 2.98 3.45
CA GLU A 104 -6.62 2.00 2.35
C GLU A 104 -7.26 0.67 2.76
N CYS A 105 -6.86 0.09 3.91
CA CYS A 105 -7.36 -1.19 4.39
C CYS A 105 -8.87 -1.17 4.68
N ILE A 106 -9.37 -0.11 5.33
CA ILE A 106 -10.81 0.07 5.57
C ILE A 106 -11.55 0.28 4.24
N GLY A 107 -10.95 0.99 3.28
CA GLY A 107 -11.50 1.19 1.95
C GLY A 107 -11.70 -0.12 1.18
N ARG A 108 -10.68 -1.00 1.13
CA ARG A 108 -10.76 -2.32 0.50
C ARG A 108 -11.75 -3.25 1.23
N ALA A 109 -11.69 -3.29 2.56
CA ALA A 109 -12.61 -4.08 3.39
C ALA A 109 -14.09 -3.79 3.07
N ALA A 110 -14.42 -2.52 2.83
CA ALA A 110 -15.77 -2.08 2.49
C ALA A 110 -16.18 -2.31 1.02
N GLN A 111 -15.22 -2.47 0.11
CA GLN A 111 -15.48 -2.71 -1.33
C GLN A 111 -15.50 -4.19 -1.69
N GLU A 112 -14.58 -4.98 -1.12
CA GLU A 112 -14.37 -6.39 -1.47
C GLU A 112 -15.05 -7.35 -0.49
N GLY A 113 -15.47 -6.88 0.69
CA GLY A 113 -16.03 -7.72 1.75
C GLY A 113 -14.99 -8.48 2.58
N ASN A 114 -13.70 -8.38 2.23
CA ASN A 114 -12.56 -9.09 2.85
C ASN A 114 -12.15 -8.56 4.25
N ILE A 115 -13.13 -8.18 5.08
CA ILE A 115 -12.97 -7.43 6.34
C ILE A 115 -11.99 -8.11 7.30
N GLU A 116 -12.05 -9.43 7.45
CA GLU A 116 -11.22 -10.18 8.41
C GLU A 116 -9.74 -10.21 8.01
N SER A 117 -9.45 -10.29 6.70
CA SER A 117 -8.09 -10.20 6.14
C SER A 117 -7.48 -8.81 6.36
N GLU A 118 -8.25 -7.76 6.05
CA GLU A 118 -7.79 -6.37 6.23
C GLU A 118 -7.57 -6.02 7.70
N ILE A 119 -8.42 -6.51 8.60
CA ILE A 119 -8.21 -6.38 10.05
C ILE A 119 -6.96 -7.15 10.52
N ALA A 120 -6.66 -8.32 9.96
CA ALA A 120 -5.45 -9.07 10.29
C ALA A 120 -4.17 -8.36 9.80
N GLN A 121 -4.18 -7.83 8.58
CA GLN A 121 -3.10 -7.00 8.04
C GLN A 121 -2.85 -5.75 8.90
N LEU A 122 -3.93 -5.04 9.27
CA LEU A 122 -3.86 -3.85 10.12
C LEU A 122 -3.30 -4.14 11.52
N LYS A 123 -3.72 -5.23 12.17
CA LYS A 123 -3.14 -5.65 13.45
C LYS A 123 -1.64 -5.87 13.32
N ALA A 124 -1.21 -6.66 12.34
CA ALA A 124 0.20 -6.90 12.09
C ALA A 124 0.99 -5.64 11.70
N ALA A 125 0.36 -4.59 11.18
CA ALA A 125 0.99 -3.29 10.98
C ALA A 125 1.17 -2.52 12.31
N LEU A 126 0.14 -2.53 13.17
CA LEU A 126 0.18 -1.92 14.50
C LEU A 126 1.19 -2.61 15.44
N ASP A 127 1.26 -3.94 15.43
CA ASP A 127 2.20 -4.75 16.23
C ASP A 127 3.68 -4.49 15.86
N ARG A 128 3.94 -3.96 14.66
CA ARG A 128 5.29 -3.52 14.22
C ARG A 128 5.56 -2.04 14.49
N PHE A 129 4.52 -1.26 14.80
CA PHE A 129 4.56 0.18 15.02
C PHE A 129 4.64 0.53 16.51
N LEU A 130 4.02 -0.28 17.36
CA LEU A 130 3.92 -0.11 18.81
C LEU A 130 4.83 -1.15 19.52
N PRO A 131 6.07 -0.79 19.88
CA PRO A 131 6.98 -1.63 20.66
C PRO A 131 6.68 -1.62 22.17
#